data_AF-A0A0L0M9F2-F1
#
_entry.id   AF-A0A0L0M9F2-F1
#
_cell.length_a   1.000
_cell.length_b   1.000
_cell.length_c   1.000
_cell.angle_alpha   90.00
_cell.angle_beta   90.00
_cell.angle_gamma   90.00
#
_symmetry.space_group_name_H-M   'P 1'
#
loop_
_entity.id
_entity.type
_entity.pdbx_description
1 polymer ?
#
loop_
_entity_poly.entity_id
_entity_poly.type
_entity_poly.pdbx_seq_one_letter_code
_entity_poly.pdbx_strand_id
1 'polypeptide(L)'
;MCVYVCTRLRRRVHSGKFNFAGQTTYFPILFMLLWLIFRGVAFEFREVIGARKWLWDGAFGVGSLVATFAQGCVLGMFIQGFPIQGREYVGTSWNWVAPFPLLVGVGLIFGYTLQGATWLVLKTEGDLQRLSREMVRYALFGVLAFILLISIWTPLEDARIAARWFGFPQSFAFSPVPVLTLLLAWTLWSSLRKGHEVVPFLCSIGLFFLAFTGLVISLWPFIAPPSVTL
;
A
#
# COMPACT_ATOMS: atom_id res chain seq x y z
N MET A 1 -25.57 -39.04 -11.18
CA MET A 1 -26.19 -37.76 -10.75
C MET A 1 -25.19 -36.75 -10.15
N CYS A 2 -24.04 -37.18 -9.60
CA CYS A 2 -23.05 -36.30 -8.96
C CYS A 2 -22.18 -35.46 -9.94
N VAL A 3 -22.02 -35.90 -11.19
CA VAL A 3 -21.18 -35.19 -12.18
C VAL A 3 -21.89 -33.97 -12.79
N TYR A 4 -23.22 -34.02 -12.96
CA TYR A 4 -24.00 -32.90 -13.52
C TYR A 4 -24.08 -31.68 -12.59
N VAL A 5 -24.03 -31.88 -11.28
CA VAL A 5 -24.06 -30.79 -10.27
C VAL A 5 -22.71 -30.06 -10.22
N CYS A 6 -21.60 -30.80 -10.38
CA CYS A 6 -20.25 -30.24 -10.35
C CYS A 6 -19.95 -29.36 -11.58
N THR A 7 -20.48 -29.69 -12.77
CA THR A 7 -20.28 -28.88 -13.98
C THR A 7 -21.13 -27.59 -13.97
N ARG A 8 -22.26 -27.58 -13.25
CA ARG A 8 -23.14 -26.39 -13.14
C ARG A 8 -22.66 -25.38 -12.09
N LEU A 9 -21.95 -25.82 -11.06
CA LEU A 9 -21.34 -24.97 -10.04
C LEU A 9 -20.04 -24.30 -10.50
N ARG A 10 -19.27 -24.91 -11.41
CA ARG A 10 -18.04 -24.31 -11.95
C ARG A 10 -18.29 -23.07 -12.84
N ARG A 11 -19.48 -22.96 -13.45
CA ARG A 11 -19.85 -21.79 -14.28
C ARG A 11 -20.37 -20.58 -13.50
N ARG A 12 -20.86 -20.73 -12.27
CA ARG A 12 -21.38 -19.58 -11.48
C ARG A 12 -20.32 -18.83 -10.70
N VAL A 13 -19.15 -19.43 -10.46
CA VAL A 13 -18.08 -18.81 -9.67
C VAL A 13 -17.16 -17.93 -10.54
N HIS A 14 -17.24 -18.02 -11.87
CA HIS A 14 -16.22 -17.46 -12.77
C HIS A 14 -16.60 -16.23 -13.61
N SER A 15 -17.85 -15.75 -13.62
CA SER A 15 -18.24 -14.68 -14.57
C SER A 15 -18.79 -13.38 -13.97
N GLY A 16 -19.05 -13.30 -12.67
CA GLY A 16 -19.52 -12.05 -12.04
C GLY A 16 -18.42 -11.25 -11.36
N LYS A 17 -17.64 -11.90 -10.50
CA LYS A 17 -16.77 -11.24 -9.50
C LYS A 17 -15.52 -10.56 -10.11
N PHE A 18 -14.94 -11.13 -11.16
CA PHE A 18 -13.77 -10.56 -11.83
C PHE A 18 -14.14 -9.32 -12.68
N ASN A 19 -15.36 -9.29 -13.21
CA ASN A 19 -15.85 -8.20 -14.03
C ASN A 19 -16.13 -6.93 -13.21
N PHE A 20 -16.57 -7.05 -11.95
CA PHE A 20 -16.87 -5.89 -11.09
C PHE A 20 -15.62 -5.16 -10.56
N ALA A 21 -14.62 -5.89 -10.07
CA ALA A 21 -13.36 -5.29 -9.62
C ALA A 21 -12.59 -4.69 -10.80
N GLY A 22 -12.58 -5.38 -11.94
CA GLY A 22 -11.90 -4.92 -13.16
C GLY A 22 -12.40 -3.55 -13.65
N GLN A 23 -13.72 -3.31 -13.64
CA GLN A 23 -14.32 -2.08 -14.18
C GLN A 23 -13.94 -0.79 -13.42
N THR A 24 -13.60 -0.92 -12.14
CA THR A 24 -13.32 0.25 -11.28
C THR A 24 -11.84 0.49 -11.12
N THR A 25 -11.08 -0.59 -11.00
CA THR A 25 -9.63 -0.55 -10.84
C THR A 25 -8.90 -0.43 -12.18
N TYR A 26 -9.63 -0.48 -13.31
CA TYR A 26 -9.08 -0.39 -14.66
C TYR A 26 -8.12 0.80 -14.84
N PHE A 27 -8.56 2.01 -14.45
CA PHE A 27 -7.74 3.21 -14.63
C PHE A 27 -6.46 3.20 -13.79
N PRO A 28 -6.49 2.97 -12.47
CA PRO A 28 -5.25 2.82 -11.69
C PRO A 28 -4.30 1.76 -12.22
N ILE A 29 -4.81 0.58 -12.63
CA ILE A 29 -3.97 -0.50 -13.17
C ILE A 29 -3.36 -0.09 -14.52
N LEU A 30 -4.15 0.55 -15.38
CA LEU A 30 -3.68 1.07 -16.67
C LEU A 30 -2.58 2.11 -16.47
N PHE A 31 -2.76 3.05 -15.54
CA PHE A 31 -1.72 4.02 -15.18
C PHE A 31 -0.47 3.30 -14.66
N MET A 32 -0.62 2.36 -13.73
CA MET A 32 0.50 1.59 -13.20
C MET A 32 1.29 0.90 -14.32
N LEU A 33 0.61 0.21 -15.23
CA LEU A 33 1.24 -0.47 -16.38
C LEU A 33 1.95 0.51 -17.30
N LEU A 34 1.30 1.61 -17.67
CA LEU A 34 1.87 2.64 -18.55
C LEU A 34 3.16 3.24 -17.96
N TRP A 35 3.14 3.57 -16.67
CA TRP A 35 4.30 4.15 -15.99
C TRP A 35 5.41 3.13 -15.70
N LEU A 36 5.08 1.86 -15.53
CA LEU A 36 6.06 0.77 -15.49
C LEU A 36 6.76 0.55 -16.85
N ILE A 37 6.04 0.70 -17.96
CA ILE A 37 6.64 0.68 -19.30
C ILE A 37 7.57 1.88 -19.46
N PHE A 38 7.11 3.08 -19.09
CA PHE A 38 7.92 4.30 -19.18
C PHE A 38 9.22 4.19 -18.36
N ARG A 39 9.15 3.56 -17.19
CA ARG A 39 10.33 3.22 -16.37
C ARG A 39 11.33 2.33 -17.12
N GLY A 40 10.87 1.31 -17.84
CA GLY A 40 11.73 0.42 -18.63
C GLY A 40 12.36 1.13 -19.84
N VAL A 41 11.58 1.95 -20.54
CA VAL A 41 12.06 2.79 -21.64
C VAL A 41 13.11 3.79 -21.15
N ALA A 42 12.89 4.42 -19.99
CA ALA A 42 13.83 5.39 -19.45
C ALA A 42 15.23 4.80 -19.18
N PHE A 43 15.31 3.54 -18.78
CA PHE A 43 16.60 2.86 -18.60
C PHE A 43 17.32 2.63 -19.92
N GLU A 44 16.63 2.10 -20.94
CA GLU A 44 17.23 1.81 -22.24
C GLU A 44 17.75 3.09 -22.92
N PHE A 45 16.96 4.17 -22.88
CA PHE A 45 17.30 5.42 -23.55
C PHE A 45 18.31 6.29 -22.78
N ARG A 46 18.61 5.97 -21.51
CA ARG A 46 19.62 6.68 -20.71
C ARG A 46 21.05 6.46 -21.24
N GLU A 47 21.32 5.30 -21.82
CA GLU A 47 22.65 4.89 -22.27
C GLU A 47 22.96 5.28 -23.72
N VAL A 48 21.97 5.84 -24.43
CA VAL A 48 22.11 6.28 -25.81
C VAL A 48 23.05 7.49 -25.91
N ILE A 49 23.97 7.45 -26.88
CA ILE A 49 24.92 8.53 -27.16
C ILE A 49 24.15 9.80 -27.52
N GLY A 50 24.39 10.90 -26.79
CA GLY A 50 23.70 12.19 -26.96
C GLY A 50 22.42 12.35 -26.10
N ALA A 51 22.04 11.35 -25.30
CA ALA A 51 20.88 11.44 -24.43
C ALA A 51 21.07 12.42 -23.27
N ARG A 52 20.03 13.21 -22.98
CA ARG A 52 19.95 14.07 -21.80
C ARG A 52 19.65 13.23 -20.56
N LYS A 53 20.69 12.68 -19.90
CA LYS A 53 20.58 11.77 -18.75
C LYS A 53 19.61 12.25 -17.65
N TRP A 54 19.63 13.55 -17.33
CA TRP A 54 18.74 14.13 -16.31
C TRP A 54 17.23 13.99 -16.63
N LEU A 55 16.84 14.03 -17.90
CA LEU A 55 15.45 13.82 -18.32
C LEU A 55 15.03 12.36 -18.13
N TRP A 56 15.93 11.42 -18.44
CA TRP A 56 15.66 9.99 -18.32
C TRP A 56 15.71 9.51 -16.87
N ASP A 57 16.62 10.04 -16.06
CA ASP A 57 16.64 9.81 -14.61
C ASP A 57 15.36 10.37 -13.95
N GLY A 58 14.90 11.55 -14.40
CA GLY A 58 13.61 12.13 -13.99
C GLY A 58 12.42 11.26 -14.41
N ALA A 59 12.40 10.80 -15.66
CA ALA A 59 11.38 9.89 -16.19
C ALA A 59 11.28 8.58 -15.40
N PHE A 60 12.44 7.99 -15.05
CA PHE A 60 12.52 6.81 -14.21
C PHE A 60 11.95 7.05 -12.80
N GLY A 61 12.32 8.17 -12.18
CA GLY A 61 11.83 8.56 -10.86
C GLY A 61 10.33 8.81 -10.83
N VAL A 62 9.82 9.62 -11.77
CA VAL A 62 8.39 9.93 -11.90
C VAL A 62 7.59 8.68 -12.21
N GLY A 63 8.05 7.82 -13.13
CA GLY A 63 7.36 6.57 -13.44
C GLY A 63 7.26 5.64 -12.23
N SER A 64 8.31 5.54 -11.42
CA SER A 64 8.31 4.75 -10.18
C SER A 64 7.37 5.33 -9.13
N LEU A 65 7.33 6.65 -8.99
CA LEU A 65 6.44 7.35 -8.07
C LEU A 65 4.98 7.16 -8.46
N VAL A 66 4.62 7.36 -9.73
CA VAL A 66 3.24 7.22 -10.19
C VAL A 66 2.78 5.77 -10.16
N ALA A 67 3.64 4.80 -10.50
CA ALA A 67 3.30 3.39 -10.37
C ALA A 67 3.02 3.00 -8.90
N THR A 68 3.84 3.48 -7.97
CA THR A 68 3.62 3.26 -6.52
C THR A 68 2.32 3.90 -6.05
N PHE A 69 2.07 5.14 -6.47
CA PHE A 69 0.83 5.85 -6.15
C PHE A 69 -0.40 5.09 -6.64
N ALA A 70 -0.40 4.69 -7.91
CA ALA A 70 -1.50 3.94 -8.52
C ALA A 70 -1.74 2.62 -7.79
N GLN A 71 -0.69 1.89 -7.42
CA GLN A 71 -0.79 0.67 -6.64
C GLN A 71 -1.43 0.92 -5.26
N GLY A 72 -1.07 2.02 -4.59
CA GLY A 72 -1.68 2.40 -3.32
C GLY A 72 -3.15 2.82 -3.46
N CYS A 73 -3.52 3.51 -4.54
CA CYS A 73 -4.92 3.80 -4.84
C CYS A 73 -5.74 2.52 -5.02
N VAL A 74 -5.20 1.52 -5.73
CA VAL A 74 -5.83 0.20 -5.85
C VAL A 74 -6.05 -0.41 -4.48
N LEU A 75 -5.01 -0.46 -3.64
CA LEU A 75 -5.10 -0.99 -2.29
C LEU A 75 -6.15 -0.25 -1.45
N GLY A 76 -6.19 1.08 -1.52
CA GLY A 76 -7.15 1.90 -0.78
C GLY A 76 -8.60 1.65 -1.23
N MET A 77 -8.85 1.43 -2.52
CA MET A 77 -10.17 1.02 -3.00
C MET A 77 -10.59 -0.35 -2.46
N PHE A 78 -9.65 -1.29 -2.35
CA PHE A 78 -9.92 -2.59 -1.74
C PHE A 78 -10.25 -2.46 -0.24
N ILE A 79 -9.55 -1.58 0.48
CA ILE A 79 -9.81 -1.34 1.90
C ILE A 79 -11.16 -0.65 2.11
N GLN A 80 -11.47 0.37 1.30
CA GLN A 80 -12.74 1.10 1.37
C GLN A 80 -13.94 0.23 0.96
N GLY A 81 -13.69 -0.77 0.12
CA GLY A 81 -14.72 -1.61 -0.47
C GLY A 81 -15.40 -0.95 -1.67
N PHE A 82 -16.17 -1.76 -2.40
CA PHE A 82 -16.84 -1.35 -3.63
C PHE A 82 -18.32 -1.09 -3.36
N PRO A 83 -18.90 0.05 -3.78
CA PRO A 83 -20.32 0.33 -3.58
C PRO A 83 -21.17 -0.62 -4.45
N ILE A 84 -22.02 -1.42 -3.80
CA ILE A 84 -22.93 -2.36 -4.45
C ILE A 84 -24.35 -2.02 -3.99
N GLN A 85 -25.29 -1.85 -4.92
CA GLN A 85 -26.71 -1.83 -4.61
C GLN A 85 -27.32 -3.17 -5.08
N GLY A 86 -27.76 -3.99 -4.14
CA GLY A 86 -28.32 -5.31 -4.43
C GLY A 86 -27.27 -6.29 -5.00
N ARG A 87 -27.43 -6.69 -6.27
CA ARG A 87 -26.48 -7.54 -7.02
C ARG A 87 -25.74 -6.79 -8.14
N GLU A 88 -26.04 -5.52 -8.32
CA GLU A 88 -25.42 -4.70 -9.35
C GLU A 88 -24.40 -3.74 -8.75
N TYR A 89 -23.29 -3.63 -9.45
CA TYR A 89 -22.25 -2.68 -9.11
C TYR A 89 -22.66 -1.29 -9.58
N VAL A 90 -22.74 -0.34 -8.66
CA VAL A 90 -23.17 1.04 -8.96
C VAL A 90 -21.99 2.01 -8.95
N GLY A 91 -20.77 1.51 -8.76
CA GLY A 91 -19.60 2.38 -8.72
C GLY A 91 -19.17 2.85 -10.10
N THR A 92 -18.65 4.07 -10.15
CA THR A 92 -18.12 4.68 -11.36
C THR A 92 -16.63 4.40 -11.49
N SER A 93 -16.09 4.45 -12.71
CA SER A 93 -14.66 4.27 -12.95
C SER A 93 -13.76 5.36 -12.33
N TRP A 94 -14.36 6.37 -11.69
CA TRP A 94 -13.68 7.46 -10.99
C TRP A 94 -13.55 7.27 -9.47
N ASN A 95 -14.03 6.14 -8.93
CA ASN A 95 -13.95 5.85 -7.50
C ASN A 95 -12.50 5.84 -6.94
N TRP A 96 -11.48 5.70 -7.79
CA TRP A 96 -10.08 5.80 -7.39
C TRP A 96 -9.64 7.23 -7.00
N VAL A 97 -10.40 8.26 -7.40
CA VAL A 97 -10.15 9.67 -7.04
C VAL A 97 -10.82 10.03 -5.69
N ALA A 98 -11.39 9.06 -4.99
CA ALA A 98 -11.91 9.30 -3.65
C ALA A 98 -10.76 9.65 -2.67
N PRO A 99 -11.01 10.49 -1.64
CA PRO A 99 -9.97 10.95 -0.72
C PRO A 99 -9.20 9.81 -0.05
N PHE A 100 -9.88 8.71 0.29
CA PHE A 100 -9.28 7.59 0.99
C PHE A 100 -8.28 6.79 0.12
N PRO A 101 -8.63 6.31 -1.09
CA PRO A 101 -7.66 5.72 -2.04
C PRO A 101 -6.46 6.61 -2.33
N LEU A 102 -6.66 7.92 -2.53
CA LEU A 102 -5.57 8.86 -2.79
C LEU A 102 -4.63 8.96 -1.57
N LEU A 103 -5.20 9.01 -0.36
CA LEU A 103 -4.44 9.01 0.89
C LEU A 103 -3.60 7.73 1.04
N VAL A 104 -4.15 6.56 0.72
CA VAL A 104 -3.41 5.28 0.70
C VAL A 104 -2.32 5.28 -0.36
N GLY A 105 -2.59 5.85 -1.54
CA GLY A 105 -1.60 6.11 -2.59
C GLY A 105 -0.40 6.89 -2.08
N VAL A 106 -0.63 8.02 -1.41
CA VAL A 106 0.43 8.86 -0.82
C VAL A 106 1.16 8.12 0.30
N GLY A 107 0.43 7.43 1.18
CA GLY A 107 1.04 6.62 2.25
C GLY A 107 2.00 5.56 1.73
N LEU A 108 1.63 4.89 0.63
CA LEU A 108 2.46 3.85 0.03
C LEU A 108 3.76 4.42 -0.57
N ILE A 109 3.73 5.64 -1.13
CA ILE A 109 4.95 6.34 -1.58
C ILE A 109 5.94 6.48 -0.42
N PHE A 110 5.49 6.96 0.74
CA PHE A 110 6.35 7.09 1.91
C PHE A 110 6.86 5.73 2.41
N GLY A 111 5.99 4.70 2.41
CA GLY A 111 6.38 3.35 2.80
C GLY A 111 7.48 2.75 1.92
N TYR A 112 7.36 2.86 0.60
CA TYR A 112 8.36 2.36 -0.34
C TYR A 112 9.62 3.22 -0.35
N THR A 113 9.49 4.54 -0.15
CA THR A 113 10.65 5.43 0.03
C THR A 113 11.43 5.05 1.29
N LEU A 114 10.76 4.71 2.39
CA LEU A 114 11.40 4.28 3.64
C LEU A 114 12.19 2.98 3.44
N GLN A 115 11.60 1.97 2.79
CA GLN A 115 12.27 0.72 2.45
C GLN A 115 13.49 0.94 1.54
N GLY A 116 13.32 1.70 0.45
CA GLY A 116 14.39 2.01 -0.48
C GLY A 116 15.52 2.81 0.16
N ALA A 117 15.20 3.83 0.95
CA ALA A 117 16.20 4.67 1.61
C ALA A 117 16.96 3.91 2.70
N THR A 118 16.28 3.06 3.50
CA THR A 118 16.97 2.22 4.49
C THR A 118 17.87 1.17 3.84
N TRP A 119 17.48 0.63 2.68
CA TRP A 119 18.35 -0.23 1.88
C TRP A 119 19.58 0.52 1.34
N LEU A 120 19.41 1.76 0.86
CA LEU A 120 20.54 2.59 0.42
C LEU A 120 21.49 2.90 1.58
N VAL A 121 20.99 3.17 2.79
CA VAL A 121 21.84 3.35 3.98
C VAL A 121 22.70 2.11 4.25
N LEU A 122 22.19 0.91 4.01
CA LEU A 122 22.91 -0.36 4.18
C LEU A 122 23.93 -0.64 3.07
N LYS A 123 23.71 -0.12 1.85
CA LYS A 123 24.52 -0.45 0.66
C LYS A 123 25.48 0.65 0.22
N THR A 124 25.42 1.82 0.83
CA THR A 124 26.20 3.00 0.42
C THR A 124 27.00 3.55 1.58
N GLU A 125 28.09 4.25 1.25
CA GLU A 125 28.98 4.92 2.21
C GLU A 125 29.16 6.40 1.82
N GLY A 126 29.72 7.20 2.73
CA GLY A 126 30.07 8.60 2.47
C GLY A 126 28.85 9.53 2.30
N ASP A 127 28.93 10.44 1.32
CA ASP A 127 27.90 11.48 1.08
C ASP A 127 26.53 10.90 0.73
N LEU A 128 26.51 9.85 -0.09
CA LEU A 128 25.26 9.23 -0.53
C LEU A 128 24.53 8.54 0.64
N GLN A 129 25.29 7.95 1.56
CA GLN A 129 24.74 7.37 2.78
C GLN A 129 24.15 8.44 3.69
N ARG A 130 24.82 9.59 3.84
CA ARG A 130 24.31 10.73 4.62
C ARG A 130 22.97 11.22 4.07
N LEU A 131 22.90 11.45 2.75
CA LEU A 131 21.65 11.84 2.07
C LEU A 131 20.54 10.79 2.28
N SER A 132 20.88 9.51 2.16
CA SER A 132 19.92 8.42 2.36
C SER A 132 19.38 8.41 3.80
N ARG A 133 20.23 8.66 4.81
CA ARG A 133 19.80 8.76 6.22
C ARG A 133 18.83 9.92 6.44
N GLU A 134 19.00 11.04 5.76
CA GLU A 134 18.05 12.16 5.80
C GLU A 134 16.71 11.77 5.16
N MET A 135 16.75 11.13 3.99
CA MET A 135 15.54 10.63 3.32
C MET A 135 14.77 9.63 4.18
N VAL A 136 15.46 8.74 4.91
CA VAL A 136 14.81 7.83 5.86
C VAL A 136 14.04 8.59 6.94
N ARG A 137 14.56 9.72 7.44
CA ARG A 137 13.86 10.52 8.47
C ARG A 137 12.57 11.11 7.91
N TYR A 138 12.62 11.72 6.74
CA TYR A 138 11.42 12.28 6.08
C TYR A 138 10.39 11.20 5.75
N ALA A 139 10.85 10.07 5.22
CA ALA A 139 9.99 8.94 4.90
C ALA A 139 9.35 8.33 6.15
N LEU A 140 10.09 8.21 7.27
CA LEU A 140 9.55 7.72 8.53
C LEU A 140 8.45 8.63 9.06
N PHE A 141 8.64 9.95 9.05
CA PHE A 141 7.60 10.89 9.44
C PHE A 141 6.37 10.78 8.54
N GLY A 142 6.55 10.64 7.22
CA GLY A 142 5.46 10.42 6.28
C GLY A 142 4.66 9.15 6.59
N VAL A 143 5.35 8.03 6.88
CA VAL A 143 4.71 6.77 7.28
C VAL A 143 3.96 6.91 8.60
N LEU A 144 4.54 7.55 9.61
CA LEU A 144 3.89 7.75 10.90
C LEU A 144 2.66 8.65 10.79
N ALA A 145 2.75 9.74 10.01
CA ALA A 145 1.62 10.61 9.72
C ALA A 145 0.50 9.85 9.00
N PHE A 146 0.85 9.01 8.02
CA PHE A 146 -0.11 8.16 7.32
C PHE A 146 -0.81 7.16 8.25
N ILE A 147 -0.06 6.48 9.12
CA ILE A 147 -0.61 5.55 10.12
C ILE A 147 -1.57 6.29 11.06
N LEU A 148 -1.20 7.48 11.52
CA LEU A 148 -2.04 8.32 12.38
C LEU A 148 -3.34 8.71 11.66
N LEU A 149 -3.25 9.18 10.42
CA LEU A 149 -4.40 9.57 9.61
C LEU A 149 -5.37 8.41 9.40
N ILE A 150 -4.87 7.22 9.04
CA ILE A 150 -5.71 6.03 8.88
C ILE A 150 -6.32 5.58 10.20
N SER A 151 -5.55 5.63 11.30
CA SER A 151 -6.03 5.25 12.63
C SER A 151 -7.17 6.16 13.12
N ILE A 152 -7.22 7.41 12.64
CA ILE A 152 -8.32 8.35 12.92
C ILE A 152 -9.46 8.18 11.91
N TRP A 153 -9.15 8.05 10.61
CA TRP A 153 -10.16 7.99 9.56
C TRP A 153 -11.01 6.71 9.64
N THR A 154 -10.37 5.55 9.81
CA THR A 154 -11.07 4.25 9.73
C THR A 154 -12.14 4.02 10.81
N PRO A 155 -11.96 4.41 12.09
CA PRO A 155 -13.01 4.29 13.09
C PRO A 155 -14.15 5.30 12.92
N LEU A 156 -13.89 6.45 12.28
CA LEU A 156 -14.91 7.46 12.01
C LEU A 156 -15.88 7.02 10.90
N GLU A 157 -15.38 6.27 9.91
CA GLU A 157 -16.19 5.75 8.80
C GLU A 157 -16.99 4.49 9.16
N ASP A 158 -16.43 3.57 9.96
CA ASP A 158 -17.11 2.32 10.32
C ASP A 158 -17.14 2.09 11.83
N ALA A 159 -18.33 2.22 12.42
CA ALA A 159 -18.59 1.96 13.83
C ALA A 159 -18.22 0.52 14.26
N ARG A 160 -18.19 -0.46 13.34
CA ARG A 160 -17.72 -1.82 13.63
C ARG A 160 -16.20 -1.88 13.80
N ILE A 161 -15.47 -1.12 12.99
CA ILE A 161 -14.01 -0.99 13.14
C ILE A 161 -13.73 -0.28 14.47
N ALA A 162 -14.46 0.79 14.79
CA ALA A 162 -14.35 1.45 16.09
C ALA A 162 -14.62 0.48 17.26
N ALA A 163 -15.68 -0.33 17.18
CA ALA A 163 -16.00 -1.32 18.21
C ALA A 163 -14.94 -2.43 18.34
N ARG A 164 -14.30 -2.86 17.25
CA ARG A 164 -13.20 -3.86 17.31
C ARG A 164 -11.95 -3.31 17.97
N TRP A 165 -11.58 -2.07 17.65
CA TRP A 165 -10.33 -1.46 18.13
C TRP A 165 -10.47 -0.85 19.53
N PHE A 166 -11.62 -0.28 19.86
CA PHE A 166 -11.86 0.40 21.14
C PHE A 166 -12.81 -0.34 22.09
N GLY A 167 -13.47 -1.41 21.64
CA GLY A 167 -14.36 -2.21 22.48
C GLY A 167 -13.61 -3.08 23.49
N PHE A 168 -14.14 -3.14 24.71
CA PHE A 168 -13.61 -3.99 25.78
C PHE A 168 -14.25 -5.39 25.72
N PRO A 169 -13.50 -6.51 25.85
CA PRO A 169 -12.06 -6.64 26.14
C PRO A 169 -11.16 -6.73 24.88
N GLN A 170 -11.74 -6.67 23.68
CA GLN A 170 -11.05 -6.95 22.42
C GLN A 170 -9.91 -5.97 22.11
N SER A 171 -9.96 -4.75 22.65
CA SER A 171 -8.91 -3.74 22.58
C SER A 171 -7.54 -4.23 23.09
N PHE A 172 -7.49 -5.11 24.09
CA PHE A 172 -6.23 -5.70 24.57
C PHE A 172 -5.59 -6.67 23.56
N ALA A 173 -6.40 -7.33 22.73
CA ALA A 173 -5.88 -8.24 21.71
C ALA A 173 -5.24 -7.47 20.54
N PHE A 174 -5.69 -6.23 20.26
CA PHE A 174 -5.19 -5.42 19.15
C PHE A 174 -4.17 -4.36 19.56
N SER A 175 -4.08 -4.00 20.84
CA SER A 175 -3.07 -3.07 21.37
C SER A 175 -1.59 -3.44 21.09
N PRO A 176 -1.20 -4.72 20.88
CA PRO A 176 0.17 -5.04 20.50
C PRO A 176 0.60 -4.41 19.18
N VAL A 177 -0.32 -4.23 18.22
CA VAL A 177 -0.01 -3.68 16.88
C VAL A 177 0.48 -2.22 16.95
N PRO A 178 -0.26 -1.26 17.53
CA PRO A 178 0.23 0.11 17.65
C PRO A 178 1.47 0.21 18.54
N VAL A 179 1.56 -0.60 19.61
CA VAL A 179 2.74 -0.63 20.50
C VAL A 179 3.99 -1.09 19.74
N LEU A 180 3.90 -2.19 18.98
CA LEU A 180 5.01 -2.69 18.17
C LEU A 180 5.37 -1.71 17.06
N THR A 181 4.39 -1.04 16.45
CA THR A 181 4.65 -0.01 15.43
C THR A 181 5.48 1.13 16.02
N LEU A 182 5.09 1.64 17.19
CA LEU A 182 5.80 2.70 17.88
C LEU A 182 7.20 2.26 18.33
N LEU A 183 7.33 1.03 18.83
CA LEU A 183 8.61 0.46 19.22
C LEU A 183 9.55 0.37 18.01
N LEU A 184 9.09 -0.16 16.88
CA LEU A 184 9.88 -0.27 15.65
C LEU A 184 10.26 1.08 15.07
N ALA A 185 9.34 2.05 15.08
CA ALA A 185 9.62 3.41 14.64
C ALA A 185 10.66 4.10 15.54
N TRP A 186 10.56 3.90 16.86
CA TRP A 186 11.52 4.41 17.83
C TRP A 186 12.91 3.75 17.67
N THR A 187 12.96 2.43 17.50
CA THR A 187 14.23 1.73 17.27
C THR A 187 14.86 2.15 15.96
N LEU A 188 14.07 2.34 14.90
CA LEU A 188 14.55 2.86 13.61
C LEU A 188 15.15 4.27 13.78
N TRP A 189 14.42 5.17 14.43
CA TRP A 189 14.86 6.55 14.67
C TRP A 189 16.12 6.64 15.53
N SER A 190 16.17 5.89 16.63
CA SER A 190 17.33 5.86 17.52
C SER A 190 18.54 5.20 16.85
N SER A 191 18.33 4.17 16.05
CA SER A 191 19.38 3.50 15.28
C SER A 191 20.02 4.40 14.23
N LEU A 192 19.23 5.24 13.55
CA LEU A 192 19.74 6.25 12.61
C LEU A 192 20.70 7.24 13.28
N ARG A 193 20.46 7.59 14.55
CA ARG A 193 21.33 8.49 15.32
C ARG A 193 22.59 7.81 15.81
N LYS A 194 22.50 6.52 16.17
CA LYS A 194 23.64 5.68 16.59
C LYS A 194 24.52 5.22 15.42
N GLY A 195 24.05 5.44 14.19
CA GLY A 195 24.80 5.13 12.98
C GLY A 195 24.80 3.67 12.56
N HIS A 196 23.93 2.83 13.14
CA HIS A 196 23.81 1.44 12.67
C HIS A 196 23.11 1.39 11.30
N GLU A 197 23.52 0.45 10.47
CA GLU A 197 23.11 0.37 9.07
C GLU A 197 22.08 -0.73 8.82
N VAL A 198 22.20 -1.86 9.53
CA VAL A 198 21.31 -3.02 9.37
C VAL A 198 19.98 -2.84 10.10
N VAL A 199 20.03 -2.30 11.32
CA VAL A 199 18.85 -2.18 12.20
C VAL A 199 17.74 -1.31 11.57
N PRO A 200 18.01 -0.14 10.95
CA PRO A 200 16.96 0.64 10.30
C PRO A 200 16.23 -0.11 9.19
N PHE A 201 16.94 -0.94 8.42
CA PHE A 201 16.37 -1.77 7.36
C PHE A 201 15.49 -2.90 7.91
N LEU A 202 15.95 -3.60 8.96
CA LEU A 202 15.12 -4.62 9.61
C LEU A 202 13.85 -4.01 10.24
N CYS A 203 13.96 -2.84 10.85
CA CYS A 203 12.80 -2.14 11.40
C CYS A 203 11.83 -1.68 10.32
N SER A 204 12.30 -1.23 9.15
CA SER A 204 11.41 -0.82 8.04
C SER A 204 10.65 -2.01 7.44
N ILE A 205 11.29 -3.18 7.31
CA ILE A 205 10.62 -4.44 6.96
C ILE A 205 9.58 -4.80 8.01
N GLY A 206 9.94 -4.75 9.30
CA GLY A 206 9.04 -5.04 10.41
C GLY A 206 7.80 -4.14 10.40
N LEU A 207 7.97 -2.84 10.17
CA LEU A 207 6.87 -1.88 10.04
C LEU A 207 5.95 -2.24 8.87
N PHE A 208 6.52 -2.57 7.71
CA PHE A 208 5.74 -2.92 6.52
C PHE A 208 4.96 -4.22 6.72
N PHE A 209 5.59 -5.23 7.34
CA PHE A 209 4.94 -6.50 7.69
C PHE A 209 3.79 -6.29 8.70
N LEU A 210 4.00 -5.45 9.72
CA LEU A 210 3.01 -5.14 10.73
C LEU A 210 1.82 -4.36 10.14
N ALA A 211 2.08 -3.42 9.23
CA ALA A 211 1.03 -2.71 8.50
C ALA A 211 0.19 -3.65 7.62
N PHE A 212 0.86 -4.55 6.89
CA PHE A 212 0.16 -5.53 6.04
C PHE A 212 -0.67 -6.52 6.86
N THR A 213 -0.14 -7.03 7.97
CA THR A 213 -0.89 -7.92 8.87
C THR A 213 -2.07 -7.21 9.53
N GLY A 214 -1.89 -5.96 9.98
CA GLY A 214 -2.98 -5.14 10.52
C GLY A 214 -4.11 -4.91 9.51
N LEU A 215 -3.76 -4.70 8.24
CA LEU A 215 -4.72 -4.60 7.14
C LEU A 215 -5.48 -5.91 6.92
N VAL A 216 -4.77 -7.05 6.87
CA VAL A 216 -5.39 -8.37 6.69
C VAL A 216 -6.35 -8.69 7.83
N ILE A 217 -5.95 -8.43 9.08
CA ILE A 217 -6.79 -8.66 10.28
C ILE A 217 -8.03 -7.76 10.24
N SER A 218 -7.88 -6.50 9.83
CA SER A 218 -8.99 -5.54 9.77
C SER A 218 -10.03 -5.93 8.72
N LEU A 219 -9.59 -6.43 7.57
CA LEU A 219 -10.47 -6.86 6.48
C LEU A 219 -11.08 -8.25 6.70
N TRP A 220 -10.54 -9.06 7.59
CA TRP A 220 -11.07 -10.38 7.88
C TRP A 220 -12.41 -10.28 8.64
N PRO A 221 -13.48 -11.04 8.28
CA PRO A 221 -13.59 -12.03 7.19
C PRO A 221 -14.14 -11.44 5.86
N PHE A 222 -14.45 -10.15 5.78
CA PHE A 222 -15.15 -9.50 4.67
C PHE A 222 -14.21 -8.81 3.67
N ILE A 223 -13.12 -9.48 3.26
CA ILE A 223 -12.21 -9.01 2.19
C ILE A 223 -12.99 -8.78 0.86
N ALA A 224 -14.20 -9.33 0.75
CA ALA A 224 -15.18 -9.04 -0.29
C ALA A 224 -16.57 -8.83 0.34
N PRO A 225 -17.48 -8.09 -0.35
CA PRO A 225 -18.78 -7.66 0.19
C PRO A 225 -19.59 -8.80 0.85
N PRO A 226 -20.51 -8.46 1.78
CA PRO A 226 -21.05 -9.37 2.80
C PRO A 226 -21.95 -10.52 2.31
N SER A 227 -22.02 -10.81 1.00
CA SER A 227 -22.92 -11.86 0.50
C SER A 227 -22.30 -13.24 0.37
N VAL A 228 -21.02 -13.46 0.69
CA VAL A 228 -20.46 -14.82 0.71
C VAL A 228 -19.34 -14.94 1.74
N THR A 229 -19.64 -15.59 2.87
CA THR A 229 -18.65 -16.12 3.80
C THR A 229 -17.84 -17.26 3.14
N LEU A 230 -16.56 -17.40 3.51
CA LEU A 230 -15.68 -18.49 3.08
C LEU A 230 -16.25 -19.88 3.42
#